data_AF-A0A183NH52-F1
#
_entry.id   AF-A0A183NH52-F1
#
_cell.length_a   1.000
_cell.length_b   1.000
_cell.length_c   1.000
_cell.angle_alpha   90.00
_cell.angle_beta   90.00
_cell.angle_gamma   90.00
#
_symmetry.space_group_name_H-M   'P 1'
#
loop_
_entity.id
_entity.type
_entity.pdbx_description
1 polymer ?
#
loop_
_entity_poly.entity_id
_entity_poly.type
_entity_poly.pdbx_seq_one_letter_code
_entity_poly.pdbx_strand_id
1 'polypeptide(L)'
;MKNHNSNSRFLFFEEFRDVAWVNSPFVIARNPKPVSINSCIEVDLTGQIVSDSVGSRIYSGFGGQVDFIRGAAIAEDGLGKPIIALPSTTKRGESKISPCLKPGAGVVTSRAHAHYVVTEYGIAYLFGRSLRQRAHALIQIAHPDHR
;
A
#
# COMPACT_ATOMS: atom_id res chain seq x y z
N MET A 1 -26.68 47.15 18.73
CA MET A 1 -26.09 45.83 19.03
C MET A 1 -25.65 45.20 17.72
N LYS A 2 -24.34 45.17 17.44
CA LYS A 2 -23.77 44.51 16.24
C LYS A 2 -23.66 43.02 16.56
N ASN A 3 -24.44 42.17 15.89
CA ASN A 3 -24.25 40.72 16.01
C ASN A 3 -23.11 40.30 15.09
N HIS A 4 -22.02 39.84 15.71
CA HIS A 4 -20.81 39.39 15.06
C HIS A 4 -21.05 38.12 14.24
N ASN A 5 -20.64 38.20 12.99
CA ASN A 5 -20.52 37.11 12.03
C ASN A 5 -19.37 36.17 12.50
N SER A 6 -19.69 35.00 13.04
CA SER A 6 -18.69 34.01 13.47
C SER A 6 -18.21 33.20 12.27
N ASN A 7 -17.27 33.76 11.51
CA ASN A 7 -16.43 33.00 10.59
C ASN A 7 -15.53 32.06 11.41
N SER A 8 -15.90 30.79 11.51
CA SER A 8 -15.04 29.73 12.03
C SER A 8 -13.87 29.51 11.08
N ARG A 9 -12.77 30.24 11.30
CA ARG A 9 -11.47 29.92 10.69
C ARG A 9 -11.00 28.59 11.25
N PHE A 10 -10.93 27.56 10.42
CA PHE A 10 -10.16 26.37 10.72
C PHE A 10 -8.69 26.78 10.87
N LEU A 11 -8.17 26.73 12.11
CA LEU A 11 -6.75 26.87 12.37
C LEU A 11 -6.10 25.51 12.14
N PHE A 12 -5.30 25.40 11.09
CA PHE A 12 -4.40 24.26 10.89
C PHE A 12 -3.15 24.50 11.72
N PHE A 13 -2.82 23.57 12.62
CA PHE A 13 -1.55 23.51 13.30
C PHE A 13 -0.74 22.36 12.67
N GLU A 14 0.48 22.68 12.22
CA GLU A 14 1.44 21.70 11.75
C GLU A 14 2.37 21.32 12.90
N GLU A 15 2.55 20.02 13.14
CA GLU A 15 3.41 19.50 14.21
C GLU A 15 4.30 18.39 13.64
N PHE A 16 5.61 18.51 13.85
CA PHE A 16 6.58 17.46 13.56
C PHE A 16 6.79 16.61 14.82
N ARG A 17 6.65 15.29 14.69
CA ARG A 17 6.82 14.33 15.76
C ARG A 17 7.85 13.27 15.37
N ASP A 18 8.41 12.60 16.37
CA ASP A 18 9.38 11.53 16.18
C ASP A 18 8.79 10.35 15.36
N VAL A 19 9.64 9.70 14.56
CA VAL A 19 9.23 8.59 13.69
C VAL A 19 8.67 7.41 14.49
N ALA A 20 9.17 7.14 15.70
CA ALA A 20 8.65 6.07 16.55
C ALA A 20 7.21 6.34 17.00
N TRP A 21 6.79 7.61 17.01
CA TRP A 21 5.40 7.99 17.26
C TRP A 21 4.57 7.97 15.98
N VAL A 22 5.03 8.68 14.93
CA VAL A 22 4.27 8.86 13.67
C VAL A 22 4.05 7.53 12.96
N ASN A 23 5.06 6.66 12.95
CA ASN A 23 5.00 5.35 12.29
C ASN A 23 4.50 4.25 13.24
N SER A 24 4.11 4.54 14.49
CA SER A 24 3.56 3.47 15.33
C SER A 24 2.23 2.98 14.74
N PRO A 25 2.09 1.68 14.38
CA PRO A 25 0.82 1.17 13.83
C PRO A 25 -0.37 1.40 14.77
N PHE A 26 -0.13 1.39 16.08
CA PHE A 26 -1.14 1.66 17.10
C PHE A 26 -1.55 3.12 17.17
N VAL A 27 -0.65 4.06 16.86
CA VAL A 27 -0.98 5.48 16.75
C VAL A 27 -1.75 5.74 15.46
N ILE A 28 -1.30 5.15 14.35
CA ILE A 28 -1.96 5.26 13.04
C ILE A 28 -3.41 4.74 13.12
N ALA A 29 -3.61 3.59 13.78
CA ALA A 29 -4.91 2.93 13.90
C ALA A 29 -5.99 3.73 14.65
N ARG A 30 -5.61 4.71 15.48
CA ARG A 30 -6.53 5.58 16.20
C ARG A 30 -7.16 6.66 15.32
N ASN A 31 -6.57 6.92 14.15
CA ASN A 31 -7.15 7.88 13.22
C ASN A 31 -8.43 7.28 12.61
N PRO A 32 -9.49 8.07 12.40
CA PRO A 32 -10.70 7.59 11.74
C PRO A 32 -10.45 7.35 10.25
N LYS A 33 -10.88 6.19 9.75
CA LYS A 33 -10.83 5.77 8.33
C LYS A 33 -9.45 5.97 7.69
N PRO A 34 -8.35 5.51 8.31
CA PRO A 34 -7.01 5.81 7.85
C PRO A 34 -6.75 5.14 6.49
N VAL A 35 -6.24 5.89 5.53
CA VAL A 35 -5.88 5.38 4.20
C VAL A 35 -4.37 5.50 4.03
N SER A 36 -3.67 4.37 3.94
CA SER A 36 -2.24 4.35 3.62
C SER A 36 -2.05 4.00 2.15
N ILE A 37 -1.34 4.84 1.40
CA ILE A 37 -1.04 4.61 -0.01
C ILE A 37 0.48 4.54 -0.17
N ASN A 38 0.98 3.41 -0.62
CA ASN A 38 2.41 3.18 -0.87
C ASN A 38 2.62 2.63 -2.28
N SER A 39 3.83 2.78 -2.81
CA SER A 39 4.21 2.20 -4.11
C SER A 39 5.12 0.99 -3.94
N CYS A 40 5.20 0.14 -4.95
CA CYS A 40 6.11 -0.99 -4.96
C CYS A 40 6.80 -1.18 -6.32
N ILE A 41 7.80 -2.06 -6.35
CA ILE A 41 8.57 -2.41 -7.54
C ILE A 41 7.87 -3.53 -8.31
N GLU A 42 7.50 -4.60 -7.60
CA GLU A 42 6.82 -5.76 -8.16
C GLU A 42 5.95 -6.47 -7.12
N VAL A 43 4.97 -7.23 -7.62
CA VAL A 43 4.05 -8.07 -6.85
C VAL A 43 3.99 -9.45 -7.51
N ASP A 44 4.04 -10.52 -6.72
CA ASP A 44 3.79 -11.87 -7.25
C ASP A 44 2.31 -12.28 -7.17
N LEU A 45 1.93 -13.34 -7.88
CA LEU A 45 0.54 -13.84 -7.89
C LEU A 45 0.04 -14.36 -6.53
N THR A 46 0.93 -14.57 -5.56
CA THR A 46 0.54 -14.91 -4.18
C THR A 46 0.24 -13.66 -3.34
N GLY A 47 0.60 -12.47 -3.85
CA GLY A 47 0.46 -11.18 -3.18
C GLY A 47 1.65 -10.81 -2.32
N GLN A 48 2.84 -11.38 -2.53
CA GLN A 48 4.08 -10.86 -1.94
C GLN A 48 4.51 -9.61 -2.68
N ILE A 49 4.98 -8.60 -1.94
CA ILE A 49 5.22 -7.26 -2.48
C ILE A 49 6.66 -6.86 -2.16
N VAL A 50 7.40 -6.53 -3.22
CA VAL A 50 8.79 -6.06 -3.17
C VAL A 50 8.79 -4.57 -3.45
N SER A 51 9.42 -3.78 -2.59
CA SER A 51 9.37 -2.31 -2.67
C SER A 51 10.75 -1.66 -2.62
N ASP A 52 11.78 -2.39 -2.19
CA ASP A 52 13.11 -1.86 -1.91
C ASP A 52 14.21 -2.35 -2.86
N SER A 53 13.93 -3.36 -3.69
CA SER A 53 14.94 -4.09 -4.45
C SER A 53 14.44 -4.55 -5.82
N VAL A 54 15.37 -4.74 -6.76
CA VAL A 54 15.15 -5.36 -8.07
C VAL A 54 16.02 -6.61 -8.15
N GLY A 55 15.43 -7.78 -7.90
CA GLY A 55 16.21 -8.98 -7.63
C GLY A 55 17.15 -8.73 -6.44
N SER A 56 18.42 -9.16 -6.54
CA SER A 56 19.42 -8.95 -5.50
C SER A 56 19.94 -7.51 -5.37
N ARG A 57 19.55 -6.59 -6.26
CA ARG A 57 20.02 -5.20 -6.22
C ARG A 57 19.10 -4.35 -5.34
N ILE A 58 19.63 -3.85 -4.23
CA ILE A 58 18.96 -2.85 -3.39
C ILE A 58 18.82 -1.54 -4.16
N TYR A 59 17.59 -1.02 -4.21
CA TYR A 59 17.21 0.23 -4.86
C TYR A 59 16.90 1.32 -3.82
N SER A 60 16.23 0.95 -2.73
CA SER A 60 15.88 1.82 -1.60
C SER A 60 15.84 1.02 -0.29
N GLY A 61 15.22 1.56 0.76
CA GLY A 61 14.89 0.82 1.98
C GLY A 61 13.38 0.57 2.11
N PHE A 62 12.98 -0.26 3.08
CA PHE A 62 11.58 -0.55 3.40
C PHE A 62 10.81 0.67 3.96
N GLY A 63 11.52 1.60 4.60
CA GLY A 63 10.96 2.84 5.16
C GLY A 63 9.87 2.57 6.20
N GLY A 64 8.78 3.34 6.14
CA GLY A 64 7.60 3.14 7.00
C GLY A 64 6.46 2.36 6.36
N GLN A 65 6.65 1.81 5.16
CA GLN A 65 5.55 1.24 4.37
C GLN A 65 4.76 0.18 5.14
N VAL A 66 5.47 -0.76 5.77
CA VAL A 66 4.86 -1.86 6.53
C VAL A 66 4.09 -1.32 7.74
N ASP A 67 4.61 -0.26 8.37
CA ASP A 67 3.99 0.35 9.54
C ASP A 67 2.64 0.97 9.21
N PHE A 68 2.58 1.77 8.14
CA PHE A 68 1.34 2.38 7.68
C PHE A 68 0.35 1.37 7.13
N ILE A 69 0.84 0.34 6.42
CA ILE A 69 -0.02 -0.75 5.95
C ILE A 69 -0.65 -1.47 7.14
N ARG A 70 0.16 -1.77 8.17
CA ARG A 70 -0.33 -2.44 9.37
C ARG A 70 -1.28 -1.56 10.15
N GLY A 71 -0.94 -0.29 10.36
CA GLY A 71 -1.76 0.67 11.09
C GLY A 71 -3.13 0.89 10.45
N ALA A 72 -3.17 1.01 9.11
CA ALA A 72 -4.44 1.09 8.39
C ALA A 72 -5.24 -0.22 8.45
N ALA A 73 -4.57 -1.38 8.43
CA ALA A 73 -5.26 -2.68 8.50
C ALA A 73 -5.89 -2.95 9.87
N ILE A 74 -5.33 -2.40 10.95
CA ILE A 74 -5.82 -2.59 12.32
C ILE A 74 -6.56 -1.35 12.86
N ALA A 75 -7.00 -0.45 11.99
CA ALA A 75 -7.76 0.74 12.36
C ALA A 75 -8.88 0.40 13.34
N GLU A 76 -9.00 1.17 14.42
CA GLU A 76 -9.94 0.87 15.52
C GLU A 76 -11.40 0.90 15.06
N ASP A 77 -11.70 1.70 14.03
CA ASP A 77 -13.02 1.76 13.41
C ASP A 77 -13.28 0.67 12.36
N GLY A 78 -12.26 -0.14 12.02
CA GLY A 78 -12.33 -1.19 10.99
C GLY A 78 -12.49 -0.68 9.56
N LEU A 79 -12.38 0.63 9.31
CA LEU A 79 -12.63 1.26 8.01
C LEU A 79 -11.35 1.67 7.27
N GLY A 80 -10.20 1.34 7.84
CA GLY A 80 -8.89 1.63 7.28
C GLY A 80 -8.60 0.88 5.97
N LYS A 81 -7.79 1.50 5.11
CA LYS A 81 -7.50 1.01 3.76
C LYS A 81 -6.00 1.03 3.48
N PRO A 82 -5.34 -0.13 3.57
CA PRO A 82 -3.95 -0.27 3.13
C PRO A 82 -3.90 -0.55 1.63
N ILE A 83 -3.30 0.38 0.88
CA ILE A 83 -3.23 0.37 -0.58
C ILE A 83 -1.77 0.35 -1.03
N ILE A 84 -1.48 -0.60 -1.91
CA ILE A 84 -0.27 -0.66 -2.72
C ILE A 84 -0.66 -0.28 -4.15
N ALA A 85 -0.05 0.77 -4.69
CA ALA A 85 -0.30 1.25 -6.04
C ALA A 85 0.97 1.12 -6.89
N LEU A 86 0.84 0.58 -8.10
CA LEU A 86 1.94 0.47 -9.05
C LEU A 86 1.41 0.54 -10.48
N PRO A 87 2.19 1.06 -11.44
CA PRO A 87 1.94 0.77 -12.85
C PRO A 87 2.00 -0.74 -13.09
N SER A 88 1.16 -1.27 -13.99
CA SER A 88 1.15 -2.70 -14.30
C SER A 88 2.42 -3.17 -15.02
N THR A 89 3.14 -2.26 -15.68
CA THR A 89 4.38 -2.53 -16.42
C THR A 89 5.49 -1.54 -16.06
N THR A 90 6.72 -1.91 -16.42
CA THR A 90 7.86 -1.00 -16.45
C THR A 90 7.84 -0.15 -17.74
N LYS A 91 8.69 0.88 -17.82
CA LYS A 91 8.89 1.66 -19.05
C LYS A 91 9.39 0.83 -20.25
N ARG A 92 9.89 -0.39 -20.00
CA ARG A 92 10.34 -1.33 -21.02
C ARG A 92 9.27 -2.35 -21.42
N GLY A 93 8.06 -2.23 -20.87
CA GLY A 93 6.97 -3.17 -21.11
C GLY A 93 7.03 -4.45 -20.27
N GLU A 94 7.98 -4.61 -19.35
CA GLU A 94 7.99 -5.80 -18.47
C GLU A 94 6.85 -5.73 -17.44
N SER A 95 6.14 -6.83 -17.21
CA SER A 95 5.11 -6.90 -16.16
C SER A 95 5.71 -6.66 -14.76
N LYS A 96 4.98 -5.90 -13.94
CA LYS A 96 5.25 -5.75 -12.51
C LYS A 96 4.35 -6.64 -11.64
N ILE A 97 3.38 -7.32 -12.25
CA ILE A 97 2.62 -8.41 -11.64
C ILE A 97 3.13 -9.71 -12.28
N SER A 98 3.91 -10.48 -11.52
CA SER A 98 4.66 -11.62 -12.06
C SER A 98 4.24 -12.94 -11.39
N PRO A 99 4.39 -14.10 -12.05
CA PRO A 99 4.13 -15.40 -11.41
C PRO A 99 4.95 -15.62 -10.13
N CYS A 100 6.22 -15.22 -10.18
CA CYS A 100 7.17 -15.29 -9.08
C CYS A 100 7.95 -13.97 -9.00
N LEU A 101 8.45 -13.65 -7.80
CA LEU A 101 9.38 -12.53 -7.60
C LEU A 101 10.71 -12.80 -8.28
N LYS A 102 11.45 -11.72 -8.61
CA LYS A 102 12.80 -11.85 -9.15
C LYS A 102 13.71 -12.57 -8.13
N PRO A 103 14.59 -13.49 -8.57
CA PRO A 103 15.54 -14.14 -7.67
C PRO A 103 16.33 -13.13 -6.83
N GLY A 104 16.34 -13.32 -5.52
CA GLY A 104 17.03 -12.45 -4.56
C GLY A 104 16.26 -11.18 -4.15
N ALA A 105 15.04 -10.96 -4.66
CA ALA A 105 14.22 -9.82 -4.27
C ALA A 105 13.79 -9.87 -2.79
N GLY A 106 13.84 -8.71 -2.13
CA GLY A 106 13.46 -8.53 -0.73
C GLY A 106 11.95 -8.30 -0.58
N VAL A 107 11.26 -9.24 0.07
CA VAL A 107 9.84 -9.07 0.40
C VAL A 107 9.72 -8.05 1.53
N VAL A 108 9.15 -6.88 1.22
CA VAL A 108 8.90 -5.81 2.20
C VAL A 108 7.53 -6.01 2.85
N THR A 109 6.49 -6.21 2.02
CA THR A 109 5.13 -6.48 2.52
C THR A 109 4.78 -7.93 2.19
N SER A 110 4.69 -8.75 3.24
CA SER A 110 4.35 -10.17 3.10
C SER A 110 2.93 -10.35 2.58
N ARG A 111 2.66 -11.53 2.01
CA ARG A 111 1.33 -11.88 1.48
C ARG A 111 0.20 -11.71 2.51
N ALA A 112 0.49 -11.90 3.80
CA ALA A 112 -0.49 -11.76 4.88
C ALA A 112 -0.91 -10.31 5.13
N HIS A 113 -0.06 -9.34 4.79
CA HIS A 113 -0.33 -7.92 4.96
C HIS A 113 -0.98 -7.27 3.74
N ALA A 114 -0.91 -7.91 2.57
CA ALA A 114 -1.46 -7.37 1.34
C ALA A 114 -3.01 -7.30 1.37
N HIS A 115 -3.54 -6.08 1.26
CA HIS A 115 -4.99 -5.80 1.18
C HIS A 115 -5.36 -5.36 -0.23
N TYR A 116 -5.18 -4.08 -0.57
CA TYR A 116 -5.49 -3.56 -1.90
C TYR A 116 -4.20 -3.43 -2.72
N VAL A 117 -4.23 -3.96 -3.95
CA VAL A 117 -3.24 -3.70 -4.99
C VAL A 117 -3.95 -2.98 -6.14
N VAL A 118 -3.39 -1.87 -6.62
CA VAL A 118 -4.01 -1.00 -7.61
C VAL A 118 -3.05 -0.73 -8.76
N THR A 119 -3.56 -0.87 -9.98
CA THR A 119 -2.88 -0.46 -11.21
C THR A 119 -3.78 0.47 -12.03
N GLU A 120 -3.29 0.95 -13.16
CA GLU A 120 -4.08 1.66 -14.17
C GLU A 120 -5.25 0.83 -14.74
N TYR A 121 -5.27 -0.49 -14.51
CA TYR A 121 -6.33 -1.40 -14.98
C TYR A 121 -7.37 -1.76 -13.90
N GLY A 122 -7.19 -1.33 -12.66
CA GLY A 122 -8.20 -1.50 -11.61
C GLY A 122 -7.64 -1.87 -10.25
N ILE A 123 -8.50 -2.50 -9.43
CA ILE A 123 -8.25 -2.78 -8.01
C ILE A 123 -8.39 -4.28 -7.73
N ALA A 124 -7.38 -4.87 -7.10
CA ALA A 124 -7.41 -6.23 -6.57
C ALA A 124 -7.36 -6.18 -5.03
N TYR A 125 -8.41 -6.68 -4.37
CA TYR A 125 -8.40 -6.94 -2.94
C TYR A 125 -7.91 -8.37 -2.66
N LEU A 126 -6.99 -8.58 -1.71
CA LEU A 126 -6.30 -9.85 -1.50
C LEU A 126 -6.44 -10.42 -0.08
N PHE A 127 -6.78 -9.58 0.91
CA PHE A 127 -6.88 -10.03 2.29
C PHE A 127 -8.05 -11.03 2.44
N GLY A 128 -7.82 -12.11 3.19
CA GLY A 128 -8.79 -13.21 3.32
C GLY A 128 -8.99 -14.08 2.07
N ARG A 129 -8.34 -13.79 0.94
CA ARG A 129 -8.46 -14.59 -0.31
C ARG A 129 -7.45 -15.73 -0.38
N SER A 130 -7.86 -16.85 -0.97
CA SER A 130 -6.98 -17.98 -1.29
C SER A 130 -5.95 -17.62 -2.37
N LEU A 131 -4.88 -18.41 -2.50
CA LEU A 131 -3.86 -18.18 -3.53
C LEU A 131 -4.44 -18.12 -4.95
N ARG A 132 -5.41 -19.01 -5.26
CA ARG A 132 -6.11 -19.00 -6.56
C ARG A 132 -6.90 -17.71 -6.78
N GLN A 133 -7.64 -17.26 -5.76
CA GLN A 133 -8.42 -16.03 -5.84
C GLN A 133 -7.54 -14.79 -5.94
N ARG A 134 -6.39 -14.78 -5.25
CA ARG A 134 -5.38 -13.72 -5.34
C ARG A 134 -4.78 -13.64 -6.73
N ALA A 135 -4.29 -14.75 -7.25
CA ALA A 135 -3.73 -14.83 -8.60
C ALA A 135 -4.74 -14.34 -9.64
N HIS A 136 -5.98 -14.83 -9.58
CA HIS A 136 -7.04 -14.38 -10.48
C HIS A 136 -7.27 -12.87 -10.40
N ALA A 137 -7.39 -12.30 -9.19
CA ALA A 137 -7.62 -10.88 -9.01
C ALA A 137 -6.46 -10.01 -9.50
N LEU A 138 -5.21 -10.45 -9.26
CA LEU A 138 -4.01 -9.75 -9.73
C LEU A 138 -3.88 -9.78 -11.25
N ILE A 139 -4.18 -10.92 -11.89
CA ILE A 139 -4.19 -11.03 -13.36
C ILE A 139 -5.20 -10.06 -13.99
N GLN A 140 -6.38 -9.88 -13.38
CA GLN A 140 -7.39 -8.94 -13.91
C GLN A 140 -6.91 -7.49 -13.94
N ILE A 141 -5.98 -7.12 -13.06
CA ILE A 141 -5.39 -5.77 -13.01
C ILE A 141 -3.98 -5.71 -13.61
N ALA A 142 -3.49 -6.81 -14.19
CA ALA A 142 -2.27 -6.81 -14.98
C ALA A 142 -2.52 -6.21 -16.37
N HIS A 143 -1.44 -5.77 -17.01
CA HIS A 143 -1.46 -5.33 -18.41
C HIS A 143 -2.05 -6.45 -19.29
N PRO A 144 -2.96 -6.14 -20.24
CA PRO A 144 -3.59 -7.14 -21.10
C PRO A 144 -2.61 -8.11 -21.77
N ASP A 145 -1.45 -7.62 -22.22
CA ASP A 145 -0.40 -8.42 -22.87
C ASP A 145 0.26 -9.47 -21.96
N HIS A 146 0.04 -9.41 -20.65
CA HIS A 146 0.65 -10.30 -19.64
C HIS A 146 -0.36 -11.15 -18.86
N ARG A 147 -1.61 -11.26 -19.32
CA ARG A 147 -2.68 -12.00 -18.63
C ARG A 147 -2.66 -13.50 -18.90
#